data_AF-A0A9P8T8H3-F1
#
_entry.id   AF-A0A9P8T8H3-F1
#
_cell.length_a   1.000
_cell.length_b   1.000
_cell.length_c   1.000
_cell.angle_alpha   90.00
_cell.angle_beta   90.00
_cell.angle_gamma   90.00
#
_symmetry.space_group_name_H-M   'P 1'
#
loop_
_entity.id
_entity.type
_entity.pdbx_description
1 polymer ?
#
loop_
_entity_poly.entity_id
_entity_poly.type
_entity_poly.pdbx_seq_one_letter_code
_entity_poly.pdbx_strand_id
1 'polypeptide(L)'
;LIEEGLYALMEPKVTVRVRKSDVELAKKVGEEAAKDFKEKANIDVSISIDESSYLNDDSAGGCIIINGTGKIEVNNTLEERLALLSKTALPALRLELFGVSPSRKFFD
;
A
#
# COMPACT_ATOMS: atom_id res chain seq x y z
N LEU A 1 -3.94 5.46 -0.56
CA LEU A 1 -2.69 4.65 -0.56
C LEU A 1 -1.67 5.19 0.43
N ILE A 2 -1.28 6.47 0.32
CA ILE A 2 -0.35 7.10 1.29
C ILE A 2 -0.96 7.10 2.70
N GLU A 3 -2.15 7.66 2.88
CA GLU A 3 -2.88 7.72 4.16
C GLU A 3 -3.01 6.34 4.85
N GLU A 4 -3.40 5.30 4.09
CA GLU A 4 -3.50 3.92 4.59
C GLU A 4 -2.17 3.41 5.14
N GLY A 5 -1.05 3.70 4.47
CA GLY A 5 0.26 3.30 5.00
C GLY A 5 0.73 4.17 6.17
N LEU A 6 0.27 5.43 6.29
CA LEU A 6 0.49 6.22 7.51
C LEU A 6 -0.20 5.57 8.70
N TYR A 7 -1.46 5.13 8.55
CA TYR A 7 -2.17 4.39 9.60
C TYR A 7 -1.54 3.02 9.91
N ALA A 8 -0.94 2.36 8.92
CA ALA A 8 -0.25 1.10 9.15
C ALA A 8 1.05 1.27 9.96
N LEU A 9 1.79 2.37 9.75
CA LEU A 9 3.04 2.64 10.45
C LEU A 9 2.86 3.37 11.80
N MET A 10 1.88 4.27 11.89
CA MET A 10 1.64 5.13 13.06
C MET A 10 2.90 5.86 13.58
N GLU A 11 3.78 6.28 12.67
CA GLU A 11 5.03 6.95 13.01
C GLU A 11 5.02 8.45 12.65
N PRO A 12 5.75 9.30 13.39
CA PRO A 12 5.80 10.75 13.15
C PRO A 12 6.68 11.15 11.95
N LYS A 13 7.49 10.23 11.42
CA LYS A 13 8.35 10.48 10.26
C LYS A 13 8.27 9.32 9.30
N VAL A 14 7.97 9.62 8.04
CA VAL A 14 7.88 8.62 6.99
C VAL A 14 8.53 9.13 5.71
N THR A 15 9.02 8.18 4.93
CA THR A 15 9.60 8.40 3.61
C THR A 15 8.77 7.64 2.59
N VAL A 16 8.36 8.29 1.51
CA VAL A 16 7.50 7.69 0.48
C VAL A 16 8.30 7.55 -0.81
N ARG A 17 8.28 6.34 -1.37
CA ARG A 17 8.81 6.01 -2.70
C ARG A 17 7.67 5.84 -3.67
N VAL A 18 7.77 6.52 -4.79
CA VAL A 18 6.82 6.48 -5.92
C VAL A 18 7.58 6.39 -7.23
N ARG A 19 6.87 6.19 -8.35
CA ARG A 19 7.45 6.32 -9.69
C ARG A 19 7.80 7.78 -9.99
N LYS A 20 8.72 8.00 -10.92
CA LYS A 20 9.15 9.36 -11.31
C LYS A 20 7.99 10.23 -11.83
N SER A 21 7.06 9.63 -12.58
CA SER A 21 5.86 10.31 -13.08
C SER A 21 4.92 10.79 -11.98
N ASP A 22 4.93 10.11 -10.83
CA ASP A 22 3.92 10.26 -9.78
C ASP A 22 4.39 11.19 -8.64
N VAL A 23 5.62 11.73 -8.72
CA VAL A 23 6.24 12.54 -7.66
C VAL A 23 5.42 13.80 -7.36
N GLU A 24 5.02 14.54 -8.39
CA GLU A 24 4.25 15.78 -8.20
C GLU A 24 2.87 15.52 -7.57
N LEU A 25 2.23 14.41 -7.97
CA LEU A 25 0.95 13.99 -7.42
C LEU A 25 1.12 13.53 -5.97
N ALA A 26 2.19 12.77 -5.68
CA ALA A 26 2.50 12.27 -4.35
C ALA A 26 2.80 13.41 -3.35
N LYS A 27 3.42 14.52 -3.79
CA LYS A 27 3.60 15.72 -2.94
C LYS A 27 2.26 16.31 -2.52
N LYS A 28 1.37 16.54 -3.50
CA LYS A 28 0.04 17.12 -3.25
C LYS A 28 -0.82 16.24 -2.33
N VAL A 29 -0.92 14.95 -2.66
CA VAL A 29 -1.71 13.99 -1.89
C VAL A 29 -1.07 13.68 -0.53
N GLY A 30 0.25 13.75 -0.42
CA GLY A 30 0.95 13.61 0.85
C GLY A 30 0.58 14.70 1.85
N GLU A 31 0.49 15.97 1.42
CA GLU A 31 0.05 17.07 2.29
C GLU A 31 -1.39 16.90 2.77
N GLU A 32 -2.28 16.44 1.90
CA GLU A 32 -3.68 16.13 2.26
C GLU A 32 -3.74 14.96 3.25
N ALA A 33 -3.04 13.87 2.97
CA ALA A 33 -2.96 12.70 3.85
C ALA A 33 -2.37 13.03 5.23
N ALA A 34 -1.40 13.94 5.32
CA ALA A 34 -0.83 14.38 6.59
C ALA A 34 -1.85 15.13 7.46
N LYS A 35 -2.74 15.93 6.85
CA LYS A 35 -3.83 16.63 7.56
C LYS A 35 -4.85 15.62 8.08
N ASP A 36 -5.33 14.72 7.22
CA ASP A 36 -6.33 13.71 7.60
C ASP A 36 -5.79 12.76 8.68
N PHE A 37 -4.51 12.38 8.56
CA PHE A 37 -3.84 11.58 9.57
C PHE A 37 -3.76 12.32 10.91
N LYS A 38 -3.39 13.60 10.90
CA LYS A 38 -3.35 14.43 12.11
C LYS A 38 -4.73 14.56 12.76
N GLU A 39 -5.80 14.74 11.98
CA GLU A 39 -7.16 14.85 12.51
C GLU A 39 -7.65 13.55 13.15
N LYS A 40 -7.42 12.40 12.53
CA LYS A 40 -7.94 11.11 13.03
C LYS A 40 -7.03 10.44 14.06
N ALA A 41 -5.71 10.52 13.89
CA ALA A 41 -4.74 9.86 14.75
C ALA A 41 -4.16 10.79 15.83
N ASN A 42 -4.35 12.11 15.72
CA ASN A 42 -3.78 13.12 16.61
C ASN A 42 -2.24 13.04 16.74
N ILE A 43 -1.58 12.56 15.68
CA ILE A 43 -0.12 12.46 15.56
C ILE A 43 0.32 13.37 14.41
N ASP A 44 1.33 14.20 14.67
CA ASP A 44 1.94 15.03 13.62
C ASP A 44 2.93 14.18 12.82
N VAL A 45 2.76 14.16 11.49
CA VAL A 45 3.55 13.31 10.60
C VAL A 45 4.30 14.15 9.57
N SER A 46 5.62 13.96 9.51
CA SER A 46 6.48 14.51 8.48
C SER A 46 6.64 13.50 7.37
N ILE A 47 6.06 13.82 6.20
CA ILE A 47 6.16 13.01 4.98
C ILE A 47 7.27 13.58 4.10
N SER A 48 8.26 12.75 3.78
CA SER A 48 9.31 13.07 2.82
C SER A 48 9.20 12.14 1.61
N ILE A 49 9.58 12.61 0.42
CA ILE A 49 9.62 11.77 -0.78
C ILE A 49 11.08 11.46 -1.10
N ASP A 50 11.37 10.18 -1.29
CA ASP A 50 12.71 9.72 -1.66
C ASP A 50 12.91 9.91 -3.17
N GLU A 51 13.63 10.97 -3.53
CA GLU A 51 14.02 11.28 -4.92
C GLU A 51 15.31 10.56 -5.36
N SER A 52 15.92 9.75 -4.49
CA SER A 52 17.12 8.96 -4.81
C SER A 52 16.77 7.55 -5.31
N SER A 53 15.64 7.00 -4.88
CA SER A 53 15.21 5.63 -5.19
C SER A 53 13.73 5.59 -5.58
N TYR A 54 13.46 5.72 -6.88
CA TYR A 54 12.12 5.60 -7.45
C TYR A 54 11.68 4.14 -7.62
N LEU A 55 10.37 3.93 -7.69
CA LEU A 55 9.81 2.68 -8.20
C LEU A 55 10.12 2.51 -9.69
N ASN A 56 10.09 1.27 -10.17
CA ASN A 56 10.27 0.99 -11.60
C ASN A 56 9.18 1.70 -12.43
N ASP A 57 9.58 2.32 -13.54
CA ASP A 57 8.66 3.04 -14.42
C ASP A 57 7.63 2.10 -15.06
N ASP A 58 7.96 0.81 -15.21
CA ASP A 58 7.06 -0.24 -15.70
C ASP A 58 6.03 -0.72 -14.66
N SER A 59 6.18 -0.34 -13.39
CA SER A 59 5.14 -0.64 -12.38
C SER A 59 3.84 0.03 -12.78
N ALA A 60 2.69 -0.55 -12.44
CA ALA A 60 1.36 0.05 -12.60
C ALA A 60 1.13 1.22 -11.64
N GLY A 61 1.88 1.28 -10.53
CA GLY A 61 1.95 2.42 -9.64
C GLY A 61 1.66 2.12 -8.17
N GLY A 62 1.34 3.19 -7.45
CA GLY A 62 1.18 3.18 -6.00
C GLY A 62 2.43 3.68 -5.29
N CYS A 63 2.58 3.30 -4.03
CA CYS A 63 3.65 3.84 -3.19
C CYS A 63 4.18 2.79 -2.20
N ILE A 64 5.48 2.88 -1.92
CA ILE A 64 6.10 2.18 -0.79
C ILE A 64 6.39 3.23 0.28
N ILE A 65 5.94 2.98 1.50
CA ILE A 65 6.09 3.92 2.61
C ILE A 65 7.03 3.29 3.62
N ILE A 66 8.08 4.01 3.96
CA ILE A 66 9.18 3.56 4.79
C ILE A 66 9.17 4.39 6.06
N ASN A 67 9.38 3.72 7.17
CA ASN A 67 9.41 4.33 8.48
C ASN A 67 10.67 5.20 8.68
N GLY A 68 10.70 6.03 9.72
CA GLY A 68 11.79 7.00 9.93
C GLY A 68 13.17 6.36 10.15
N THR A 69 13.20 5.08 10.53
CA THR A 69 14.44 4.32 10.74
C THR A 69 14.92 3.56 9.50
N GLY A 70 14.12 3.51 8.43
CA GLY A 70 14.42 2.73 7.22
C GLY A 70 14.27 1.21 7.38
N LYS A 71 13.73 0.73 8.52
CA LYS A 71 13.65 -0.70 8.85
C LYS A 71 12.32 -1.35 8.50
N ILE A 72 11.24 -0.58 8.53
CA ILE A 72 9.89 -1.06 8.28
C ILE A 72 9.40 -0.39 7.00
N GLU A 73 8.93 -1.20 6.07
CA GLU A 73 8.32 -0.74 4.83
C GLU A 73 6.92 -1.32 4.68
N VAL A 74 6.00 -0.49 4.19
CA VAL A 74 4.65 -0.85 3.80
C VAL A 74 4.57 -0.71 2.28
N ASN A 75 4.55 -1.84 1.59
CA ASN A 75 4.39 -1.87 0.14
C ASN A 75 2.90 -1.76 -0.21
N ASN A 76 2.47 -0.57 -0.63
CA ASN A 76 1.11 -0.29 -1.08
C ASN A 76 1.06 0.00 -2.59
N THR A 77 1.90 -0.71 -3.35
CA THR A 77 1.82 -0.74 -4.83
C THR A 77 0.59 -1.52 -5.28
N LEU A 78 0.09 -1.21 -6.48
CA LEU A 78 -1.11 -1.85 -7.01
C LEU A 78 -0.91 -3.35 -7.25
N GLU A 79 0.30 -3.74 -7.63
CA GLU A 79 0.71 -5.12 -7.85
C GLU A 79 0.71 -5.93 -6.57
N GLU A 80 1.27 -5.39 -5.47
CA GLU A 80 1.28 -6.09 -4.19
C GLU A 80 -0.14 -6.25 -3.65
N ARG A 81 -0.98 -5.21 -3.76
CA ARG A 81 -2.40 -5.29 -3.40
C ARG A 81 -3.13 -6.38 -4.19
N LEU A 82 -2.90 -6.44 -5.50
CA LEU A 82 -3.50 -7.47 -6.36
C LEU A 82 -2.97 -8.87 -6.01
N ALA A 83 -1.69 -9.02 -5.70
CA ALA A 83 -1.09 -10.28 -5.31
C ALA A 83 -1.67 -10.79 -3.97
N LEU A 84 -1.79 -9.91 -2.97
CA LEU A 84 -2.42 -10.21 -1.69
C LEU A 84 -3.89 -10.62 -1.85
N LEU A 85 -4.66 -9.84 -2.63
CA LEU A 85 -6.06 -10.16 -2.92
C LEU A 85 -6.20 -11.46 -3.70
N SER A 86 -5.33 -11.72 -4.67
CA SER A 86 -5.38 -12.94 -5.48
C SER A 86 -5.21 -14.17 -4.59
N LYS A 87 -4.30 -14.14 -3.62
CA LYS A 87 -4.09 -15.27 -2.69
C LYS A 87 -5.34 -15.59 -1.86
N THR A 88 -6.04 -14.57 -1.37
CA THR A 88 -7.24 -14.75 -0.55
C THR A 88 -8.47 -15.09 -1.38
N ALA A 89 -8.59 -14.53 -2.59
CA ALA A 89 -9.70 -14.73 -3.50
C ALA A 89 -9.60 -16.03 -4.33
N LEU A 90 -8.41 -16.61 -4.49
CA LEU A 90 -8.19 -17.78 -5.35
C LEU A 90 -9.13 -18.97 -5.04
N PRO A 91 -9.40 -19.33 -3.78
CA PRO A 91 -10.32 -20.43 -3.47
C PRO A 91 -11.75 -20.13 -3.94
N ALA A 92 -12.21 -18.90 -3.78
CA ALA A 92 -13.54 -18.47 -4.22
C ALA A 92 -13.64 -18.45 -5.75
N LEU A 93 -12.63 -17.89 -6.43
CA LEU A 93 -12.56 -17.90 -7.89
C LEU A 93 -12.54 -19.33 -8.46
N ARG A 94 -11.76 -20.24 -7.85
CA ARG A 94 -11.71 -21.64 -8.28
C ARG A 94 -13.08 -22.33 -8.12
N LEU A 95 -13.76 -22.06 -7.01
CA LEU A 95 -15.10 -22.60 -6.75
C LEU A 95 -16.13 -22.08 -7.75
N GLU A 96 -16.11 -20.79 -8.06
CA GLU A 96 -17.07 -20.18 -8.99
C GLU A 96 -16.83 -20.65 -10.43
N LEU A 97 -15.56 -20.74 -10.86
CA LEU A 97 -15.21 -21.09 -12.24
C LEU A 97 -15.31 -22.60 -12.53
N PHE A 98 -14.95 -23.44 -11.57
CA PHE A 98 -14.84 -24.89 -11.77
C PHE A 98 -15.83 -25.71 -10.94
N GLY A 99 -16.63 -25.05 -10.11
CA GLY A 99 -17.57 -25.70 -9.22
C GLY A 99 -16.90 -26.36 -8.00
N VAL A 100 -17.73 -27.08 -7.25
CA VAL A 100 -17.31 -27.81 -6.05
C VAL A 100 -16.50 -29.04 -6.45
N SER A 101 -15.34 -29.25 -5.80
CA SER A 101 -14.59 -30.50 -5.96
C SER A 101 -15.43 -31.70 -5.51
N PRO A 102 -15.61 -32.74 -6.34
CA PRO A 102 -16.39 -33.93 -5.98
C PRO A 102 -15.90 -34.64 -4.70
N SER A 103 -14.63 -34.46 -4.35
CA SER A 103 -13.99 -35.03 -3.16
C SER A 103 -14.14 -34.17 -1.89
N ARG A 104 -14.55 -32.90 -2.01
CA ARG A 104 -14.70 -32.01 -0.85
C ARG A 104 -16.05 -32.24 -0.19
N LYS A 105 -16.04 -32.90 0.96
CA LYS A 105 -17.26 -33.21 1.74
C LYS A 105 -17.66 -32.14 2.74
N PHE A 106 -16.70 -31.35 3.23
CA PHE A 106 -16.94 -30.33 4.25
C PHE A 106 -16.29 -28.99 3.86
N PHE A 107 -16.90 -27.90 4.33
CA PHE A 107 -16.59 -26.51 3.95
C PHE A 107 -16.26 -25.61 5.15
N ASP A 108 -16.25 -26.21 6.34
CA ASP A 108 -15.75 -25.66 7.58
C ASP A 108 -14.22 -25.47 7.57
#